data_AF-A0A938GA81-F1
#
_entry.id   AF-A0A938GA81-F1
#
_cell.length_a   1.000
_cell.length_b   1.000
_cell.length_c   1.000
_cell.angle_alpha   90.00
_cell.angle_beta   90.00
_cell.angle_gamma   90.00
#
_symmetry.space_group_name_H-M   'P 1'
#
loop_
_entity.id
_entity.type
_entity.pdbx_description
1 polymer ?
#
loop_
_entity_poly.entity_id
_entity_poly.type
_entity_poly.pdbx_seq_one_letter_code
_entity_poly.pdbx_strand_id
1 'polypeptide(L)'
;MSTVTDRWETARRAAERRHREAIERDQHLGNQVARWFERVEEFRAASDEIMVLQTPTEADRRFHRAYLTQIIADGEELSILARLQDVPPTPQGINLEAVEAELELLHATLAGEHYLTSEQRQSILSEVFEHGAKSKA
;
A
#
# COMPACT_ATOMS: atom_id res chain seq x y z
N MET A 1 14.89 22.56 -7.82
CA MET A 1 14.22 21.46 -8.54
C MET A 1 14.59 20.18 -7.83
N SER A 2 13.70 19.67 -6.97
CA SER A 2 13.89 18.38 -6.31
C SER A 2 13.50 17.30 -7.35
N THR A 3 14.42 16.39 -7.65
CA THR A 3 14.20 15.34 -8.65
C THR A 3 13.19 14.32 -8.12
N VAL A 4 12.48 13.61 -9.01
CA VAL A 4 11.52 12.54 -8.67
C VAL A 4 12.09 11.56 -7.63
N THR A 5 13.41 11.35 -7.67
CA THR A 5 14.20 10.58 -6.72
C THR A 5 14.10 11.13 -5.29
N ASP A 6 14.27 12.42 -5.04
CA ASP A 6 14.27 13.01 -3.68
C ASP A 6 12.95 12.78 -2.91
N ARG A 7 11.81 12.81 -3.60
CA ARG A 7 10.47 12.69 -3.00
C ARG A 7 10.21 11.28 -2.49
N TRP A 8 10.46 10.28 -3.33
CA TRP A 8 10.36 8.87 -2.94
C TRP A 8 11.53 8.43 -2.07
N GLU A 9 12.69 9.03 -2.22
CA GLU A 9 13.87 8.69 -1.45
C GLU A 9 13.79 9.21 -0.01
N THR A 10 13.02 10.26 0.27
CA THR A 10 12.69 10.67 1.64
C THR A 10 11.78 9.64 2.32
N ALA A 11 10.71 9.19 1.64
CA ALA A 11 9.83 8.13 2.13
C ALA A 11 10.57 6.79 2.29
N ARG A 12 11.37 6.40 1.28
CA ARG A 12 12.21 5.20 1.27
C ARG A 12 13.28 5.23 2.36
N ARG A 13 14.00 6.35 2.56
CA ARG A 13 15.03 6.46 3.60
C ARG A 13 14.44 6.59 5.02
N ALA A 14 13.17 6.99 5.16
CA ALA A 14 12.45 6.92 6.43
C ALA A 14 12.02 5.48 6.73
N ALA A 15 11.51 4.76 5.73
CA ALA A 15 11.08 3.37 5.85
C ALA A 15 12.27 2.39 6.00
N GLU A 16 13.29 2.46 5.14
CA GLU A 16 14.41 1.50 5.10
C GLU A 16 15.35 1.60 6.31
N ARG A 17 15.62 2.81 6.84
CA ARG A 17 16.47 2.97 8.04
C ARG A 17 15.80 2.38 9.28
N ARG A 18 14.49 2.61 9.46
CA ARG A 18 13.75 2.05 10.58
C ARG A 18 13.51 0.55 10.44
N HIS A 19 13.35 0.05 9.22
CA HIS A 19 13.11 -1.37 8.96
C HIS A 19 14.38 -2.23 9.16
N ARG A 20 15.54 -1.78 8.67
CA ARG A 20 16.82 -2.51 8.81
C ARG A 20 17.31 -2.55 10.26
N GLU A 21 17.15 -1.46 11.00
CA GLU A 21 17.55 -1.38 12.43
C GLU A 21 16.57 -2.13 13.37
N ALA A 22 15.37 -2.46 12.89
CA ALA A 22 14.33 -3.16 13.66
C ALA A 22 14.39 -4.68 13.52
N ILE A 23 14.60 -5.18 12.31
CA ILE A 23 14.78 -6.62 12.06
C ILE A 23 15.96 -7.17 12.88
N GLU A 24 17.02 -6.37 13.04
CA GLU A 24 18.20 -6.79 13.82
C GLU A 24 18.04 -6.66 15.36
N ARG A 25 17.03 -5.93 15.87
CA ARG A 25 16.87 -5.68 17.31
C ARG A 25 15.57 -6.19 17.94
N ASP A 26 14.54 -6.50 17.17
CA ASP A 26 13.18 -6.69 17.69
C ASP A 26 12.71 -8.15 17.52
N GLN A 27 12.87 -8.95 18.58
CA GLN A 27 12.59 -10.41 18.56
C GLN A 27 11.10 -10.76 18.57
N HIS A 28 10.19 -9.80 18.70
CA HIS A 28 8.76 -10.07 18.85
C HIS A 28 8.00 -9.83 17.55
N LEU A 29 7.42 -10.89 16.98
CA LEU A 29 6.63 -10.84 15.74
C LEU A 29 5.53 -9.75 15.77
N GLY A 30 4.89 -9.55 16.93
CA GLY A 30 3.88 -8.50 17.10
C GLY A 30 4.38 -7.08 16.79
N ASN A 31 5.64 -6.77 17.10
CA ASN A 31 6.23 -5.47 16.76
C ASN A 31 6.50 -5.34 15.26
N GLN A 32 6.88 -6.44 14.60
CA GLN A 32 7.09 -6.46 13.15
C GLN A 32 5.77 -6.26 12.41
N VAL A 33 4.69 -6.90 12.89
CA VAL A 33 3.33 -6.72 12.36
C VAL A 33 2.87 -5.27 12.54
N ALA A 34 3.02 -4.68 13.73
CA ALA A 34 2.63 -3.29 13.96
C ALA A 34 3.35 -2.31 13.01
N ARG A 35 4.67 -2.48 12.82
CA ARG A 35 5.46 -1.67 11.88
C ARG A 35 5.05 -1.88 10.42
N TRP A 36 4.65 -3.09 10.07
CA TRP A 36 4.15 -3.38 8.73
C TRP A 36 2.87 -2.59 8.46
N PHE A 37 1.92 -2.55 9.41
CA PHE A 37 0.73 -1.70 9.31
C PHE A 37 1.06 -0.21 9.21
N GLU A 38 2.00 0.30 10.02
CA GLU A 38 2.46 1.69 9.90
C GLU A 38 2.96 2.00 8.49
N ARG A 39 3.72 1.08 7.90
CA ARG A 39 4.25 1.24 6.54
C ARG A 39 3.16 1.17 5.47
N VAL A 40 2.11 0.37 5.66
CA VAL A 40 0.93 0.34 4.80
C VAL A 40 0.24 1.71 4.81
N GLU A 41 0.05 2.31 5.98
CA GLU A 41 -0.57 3.63 6.11
C GLU A 41 0.29 4.74 5.49
N GLU A 42 1.60 4.73 5.71
CA GLU A 42 2.54 5.66 5.06
C GLU A 42 2.49 5.52 3.53
N PHE A 43 2.43 4.29 3.01
CA PHE A 43 2.28 4.02 1.59
C PHE A 43 0.97 4.57 1.03
N ARG A 44 -0.16 4.33 1.71
CA ARG A 44 -1.48 4.83 1.31
C ARG A 44 -1.50 6.35 1.23
N ALA A 45 -0.99 7.02 2.26
CA ALA A 45 -0.90 8.48 2.26
C ALA A 45 -0.07 9.03 1.09
N ALA A 46 1.09 8.42 0.81
CA ALA A 46 1.92 8.80 -0.33
C ALA A 46 1.26 8.48 -1.68
N SER A 47 0.55 7.34 -1.77
CA SER A 47 -0.20 6.95 -2.96
C SER A 47 -1.32 7.94 -3.25
N ASP A 48 -2.10 8.34 -2.24
CA ASP A 48 -3.13 9.35 -2.40
C ASP A 48 -2.54 10.69 -2.88
N GLU A 49 -1.45 11.15 -2.26
CA GLU A 49 -0.82 12.41 -2.64
C GLU A 49 -0.27 12.42 -4.09
N ILE A 50 0.35 11.33 -4.54
CA ILE A 50 1.10 11.27 -5.80
C ILE A 50 0.27 10.66 -6.94
N MET A 51 -0.44 9.56 -6.66
CA MET A 51 -1.14 8.77 -7.66
C MET A 51 -2.57 9.24 -7.88
N VAL A 52 -3.20 9.87 -6.87
CA VAL A 52 -4.59 10.33 -6.93
C VAL A 52 -4.70 11.84 -7.09
N LEU A 53 -4.03 12.62 -6.23
CA LEU A 53 -4.16 14.08 -6.22
C LEU A 53 -3.29 14.80 -7.26
N GLN A 54 -2.34 14.09 -7.87
CA GLN A 54 -1.42 14.62 -8.88
C GLN A 54 -1.52 13.83 -10.20
N THR A 55 -0.78 14.29 -11.21
CA THR A 55 -0.59 13.54 -12.46
C THR A 55 0.70 12.71 -12.34
N PRO A 56 0.63 11.41 -11.99
CA PRO A 56 1.82 10.60 -11.76
C PRO A 56 2.58 10.36 -13.05
N THR A 57 3.90 10.48 -12.98
CA THR A 57 4.79 10.12 -14.09
C THR A 57 4.90 8.60 -14.24
N GLU A 58 5.44 8.13 -15.36
CA GLU A 58 5.72 6.71 -15.55
C GLU A 58 6.71 6.15 -14.51
N ALA A 59 7.65 6.98 -14.05
CA ALA A 59 8.56 6.61 -12.98
C ALA A 59 7.83 6.42 -11.64
N ASP A 60 6.89 7.32 -11.32
CA ASP A 60 6.06 7.21 -10.11
C ASP A 60 5.22 5.93 -10.13
N ARG A 61 4.60 5.60 -11.27
CA ARG A 61 3.82 4.36 -11.43
C ARG A 61 4.67 3.11 -11.25
N ARG A 62 5.90 3.09 -11.77
CA ARG A 62 6.81 1.96 -11.59
C ARG A 62 7.24 1.82 -10.14
N PHE A 63 7.56 2.94 -9.49
CA PHE A 63 7.94 2.93 -8.09
C PHE A 63 6.79 2.48 -7.19
N HIS A 64 5.59 3.05 -7.38
CA HIS A 64 4.38 2.68 -6.65
C HIS A 64 4.13 1.18 -6.72
N ARG A 65 4.17 0.60 -7.93
CA ARG A 65 4.01 -0.84 -8.14
C ARG A 65 5.07 -1.66 -7.40
N ALA A 66 6.34 -1.31 -7.57
CA ALA A 66 7.43 -2.04 -6.94
C ALA A 66 7.33 -1.99 -5.42
N TYR A 67 6.97 -0.83 -4.86
CA TYR A 67 6.84 -0.65 -3.43
C TYR A 67 5.62 -1.37 -2.86
N LEU A 68 4.47 -1.33 -3.56
CA LEU A 68 3.30 -2.13 -3.22
C LEU A 68 3.60 -3.64 -3.21
N THR A 69 4.29 -4.15 -4.23
CA THR A 69 4.70 -5.57 -4.28
C THR A 69 5.59 -5.92 -3.09
N GLN A 70 6.52 -5.03 -2.69
CA GLN A 70 7.36 -5.27 -1.53
C GLN A 70 6.57 -5.29 -0.21
N ILE A 71 5.62 -4.36 -0.05
CA ILE A 71 4.76 -4.33 1.15
C ILE A 71 3.95 -5.62 1.26
N ILE A 72 3.40 -6.11 0.13
CA ILE A 72 2.68 -7.38 0.07
C ILE A 72 3.59 -8.54 0.48
N ALA A 73 4.78 -8.66 -0.13
CA ALA A 73 5.70 -9.75 0.16
C ALA A 73 6.08 -9.83 1.65
N ASP A 74 6.38 -8.68 2.27
CA ASP A 74 6.71 -8.63 3.69
C ASP A 74 5.50 -8.99 4.58
N GLY A 75 4.28 -8.64 4.16
CA GLY A 75 3.06 -9.02 4.88
C GLY A 75 2.76 -10.51 4.78
N GLU A 76 3.00 -11.11 3.61
CA GLU A 76 2.89 -12.56 3.41
C GLU A 76 3.87 -13.33 4.29
N GLU A 77 5.12 -12.86 4.39
CA GLU A 77 6.12 -13.42 5.30
C GLU A 77 5.64 -13.36 6.77
N LEU A 78 5.12 -12.21 7.21
CA LEU A 78 4.60 -12.04 8.56
C LEU A 78 3.39 -12.94 8.84
N SER A 79 2.48 -13.09 7.87
CA SER A 79 1.33 -14.01 7.98
C SER A 79 1.79 -15.46 8.15
N ILE A 80 2.76 -15.91 7.36
CA ILE A 80 3.35 -17.25 7.48
C ILE A 80 3.99 -17.45 8.85
N LEU A 81 4.80 -16.50 9.31
CA LEU A 81 5.46 -16.58 10.62
C LEU A 81 4.45 -16.61 11.76
N ALA A 82 3.38 -15.82 11.67
CA ALA A 82 2.33 -15.76 12.69
C ALA A 82 1.57 -17.09 12.80
N ARG A 83 1.27 -17.73 11.67
CA ARG A 83 0.67 -19.07 11.61
C ARG A 83 1.57 -20.15 12.23
N LEU A 84 2.87 -20.07 11.99
CA LEU A 84 3.83 -21.06 12.50
C LEU A 84 4.11 -20.94 14.00
N GLN A 85 3.99 -19.73 14.56
CA GLN A 85 4.36 -19.44 15.94
C GLN A 85 3.16 -19.34 16.90
N ASP A 86 1.92 -19.55 16.40
CA ASP A 86 0.66 -19.43 17.17
C ASP A 86 0.60 -18.13 17.99
N VAL A 87 0.96 -17.01 17.34
CA VAL A 87 1.18 -15.75 18.03
C VAL A 87 -0.15 -15.19 18.56
N PRO A 88 -0.25 -14.92 19.87
CA PRO A 88 -1.45 -14.33 20.43
C PRO A 88 -1.66 -12.90 19.90
N PRO A 89 -2.90 -12.40 19.83
CA PRO A 89 -3.20 -11.05 19.40
C PRO A 89 -2.37 -10.01 20.15
N THR A 90 -1.91 -8.96 19.47
CA THR A 90 -1.23 -7.85 20.14
C THR A 90 -2.21 -7.11 21.08
N PRO A 91 -1.71 -6.35 22.09
CA PRO A 91 -2.57 -5.51 22.95
C PRO A 91 -3.45 -4.51 22.18
N GLN A 92 -3.04 -4.16 20.96
CA GLN A 92 -3.76 -3.28 20.04
C GLN A 92 -4.83 -4.03 19.20
N GLY A 93 -5.02 -5.33 19.44
CA GLY A 93 -5.99 -6.17 18.74
C GLY A 93 -5.51 -6.62 17.36
N ILE A 94 -4.22 -6.45 17.02
CA ILE A 94 -3.70 -6.91 15.73
C ILE A 94 -3.48 -8.42 15.83
N ASN A 95 -4.32 -9.17 15.13
CA ASN A 95 -4.26 -10.61 15.01
C ASN A 95 -3.94 -11.02 13.55
N LEU A 96 -3.76 -12.32 13.32
CA LEU A 96 -3.48 -12.87 11.99
C LEU A 96 -4.57 -12.48 10.97
N GLU A 97 -5.84 -12.46 11.39
CA GLU A 97 -6.98 -12.11 10.52
C GLU A 97 -6.86 -10.67 10.00
N ALA A 98 -6.40 -9.74 10.83
CA ALA A 98 -6.17 -8.36 10.41
C ALA A 98 -5.08 -8.27 9.32
N VAL A 99 -3.99 -9.02 9.47
CA VAL A 99 -2.92 -9.07 8.46
C VAL A 99 -3.43 -9.66 7.15
N GLU A 100 -4.20 -10.74 7.22
CA GLU A 100 -4.75 -11.42 6.04
C GLU A 100 -5.77 -10.54 5.31
N ALA A 101 -6.67 -9.87 6.03
CA ALA A 101 -7.62 -8.94 5.45
C ALA A 101 -6.91 -7.76 4.77
N GLU A 102 -5.86 -7.22 5.39
CA GLU A 102 -5.08 -6.13 4.81
C GLU A 102 -4.31 -6.59 3.56
N LEU A 103 -3.75 -7.80 3.56
CA LEU A 103 -3.14 -8.40 2.37
C LEU A 103 -4.13 -8.54 1.21
N GLU A 104 -5.37 -8.96 1.47
CA GLU A 104 -6.41 -9.04 0.44
C GLU A 104 -6.68 -7.66 -0.20
N LEU A 105 -6.73 -6.59 0.61
CA LEU A 105 -6.92 -5.22 0.11
C LEU A 105 -5.74 -4.73 -0.73
N LEU A 106 -4.50 -5.03 -0.31
CA LEU A 106 -3.30 -4.67 -1.06
C LEU A 106 -3.21 -5.42 -2.39
N HIS A 107 -3.55 -6.71 -2.41
CA HIS A 107 -3.64 -7.51 -3.64
C HIS A 107 -4.72 -6.97 -4.58
N ALA A 108 -5.89 -6.59 -4.05
CA ALA A 108 -6.94 -5.95 -4.84
C ALA A 108 -6.48 -4.61 -5.43
N THR A 109 -5.70 -3.83 -4.67
CA THR A 109 -5.11 -2.56 -5.14
C THR A 109 -4.13 -2.81 -6.29
N LEU A 110 -3.24 -3.79 -6.15
CA LEU A 110 -2.28 -4.16 -7.19
C LEU A 110 -3.01 -4.65 -8.46
N ALA A 111 -4.04 -5.48 -8.31
CA ALA A 111 -4.85 -5.95 -9.42
C ALA A 111 -5.60 -4.78 -10.10
N GLY A 112 -6.19 -3.87 -9.33
CA GLY A 112 -6.91 -2.70 -9.82
C GLY A 112 -6.08 -1.78 -10.71
N GLU A 113 -4.75 -1.72 -10.52
CA GLU A 113 -3.86 -1.00 -11.44
C GLU A 113 -3.85 -1.57 -12.86
N HIS A 114 -4.11 -2.87 -13.01
CA HIS A 114 -4.05 -3.57 -14.29
C HIS A 114 -5.37 -3.55 -15.07
N TYR A 115 -6.49 -3.16 -14.44
CA TYR A 115 -7.83 -3.36 -15.02
C TYR A 115 -8.42 -2.17 -15.80
N LEU A 116 -7.86 -0.97 -15.70
CA LEU A 116 -8.43 0.19 -16.40
C LEU A 116 -7.39 0.86 -17.30
N THR A 117 -7.52 0.64 -18.61
CA THR A 117 -6.87 1.52 -19.59
C THR A 117 -7.44 2.94 -19.44
N SER A 118 -6.67 3.95 -19.88
CA SER A 118 -7.15 5.34 -19.86
C SER A 118 -8.51 5.50 -20.54
N GLU A 119 -8.75 4.73 -21.62
CA GLU A 119 -10.00 4.69 -22.36
C GLU A 119 -11.16 4.10 -21.53
N GLN A 120 -10.93 2.98 -20.83
CA GLN A 120 -11.92 2.37 -19.94
C GLN A 120 -12.24 3.27 -18.74
N ARG A 121 -11.23 3.94 -18.18
CA ARG A 121 -11.41 4.92 -17.10
C ARG A 121 -12.25 6.11 -17.59
N GLN A 122 -11.99 6.62 -18.79
CA GLN A 122 -12.78 7.69 -19.41
C GLN A 122 -14.24 7.26 -19.61
N SER A 123 -14.46 6.04 -20.12
CA SER A 123 -15.78 5.47 -20.35
C SER A 123 -16.61 5.38 -19.06
N ILE A 124 -16.02 4.86 -17.98
CA ILE A 124 -16.70 4.75 -16.67
C ILE A 124 -17.04 6.14 -16.12
N LEU A 125 -16.10 7.09 -16.22
CA LEU A 125 -16.33 8.46 -15.75
C LEU A 125 -17.44 9.16 -16.57
N SER A 126 -17.45 9.01 -17.91
CA SER A 126 -18.56 9.53 -18.72
C SER A 126 -19.89 8.88 -18.33
N GLU A 127 -19.92 7.58 -18.05
CA GLU A 127 -21.15 6.88 -17.72
C GLU A 127 -21.73 7.34 -16.37
N VAL A 128 -20.89 7.51 -15.34
CA VAL A 128 -21.31 7.96 -14.00
C VAL A 128 -21.74 9.43 -14.00
N PHE A 129 -21.03 10.30 -14.73
CA PHE A 129 -21.31 11.75 -14.70
C PHE A 129 -22.31 12.21 -15.77
N GLU A 130 -22.47 11.52 -16.92
CA GLU A 130 -23.47 11.86 -17.93
C GLU A 130 -24.88 11.33 -17.60
N HIS A 131 -24.99 10.19 -16.89
CA HIS A 131 -26.29 9.73 -16.39
C HIS A 131 -26.83 10.62 -15.25
N GLY A 132 -25.96 11.31 -14.50
CA GLY A 132 -26.36 12.31 -13.51
C GLY A 132 -26.98 13.57 -14.12
N ALA A 133 -26.55 13.96 -15.32
CA ALA A 133 -27.03 15.17 -16.00
C ALA A 133 -28.42 14.97 -16.65
N LYS A 134 -28.79 13.73 -17.01
CA LYS A 134 -30.08 13.41 -17.65
C LYS A 134 -31.23 13.15 -16.67
N SER A 135 -30.99 13.21 -15.36
CA SER A 135 -32.00 13.02 -14.31
C SER A 135 -32.63 14.34 -13.81
N LYS A 136 -32.24 15.49 -14.37
CA LYS A 136 -32.81 16.82 -14.08
C LYS A 136 -33.27 17.56 -15.34
N ALA A 137 -34.01 16.88 -16.22
CA ALA A 137 -34.77 17.52 -17.30
C ALA A 137 -36.24 17.16 -17.17
#